data_AF-A0A2H0FTK1-F1
#
_entry.id   AF-A0A2H0FTK1-F1
#
_cell.length_a   1.000
_cell.length_b   1.000
_cell.length_c   1.000
_cell.angle_alpha   90.00
_cell.angle_beta   90.00
_cell.angle_gamma   90.00
#
_symmetry.space_group_name_H-M   'P 1'
#
loop_
_entity.id
_entity.type
_entity.pdbx_description
1 polymer ?
#
loop_
_entity_poly.entity_id
_entity_poly.type
_entity_poly.pdbx_seq_one_letter_code
_entity_poly.pdbx_strand_id
1 'polypeptide(L)'
;MMKKTVCILILSFALLSVNSFAQSSNNTDIRAKVKEQMLKAQGNMPMIEKKSFEANNNGYFSFPNISTTLFRILILLLSAIMILSLVFLRRVRIQEKLVSKQFKENIRLIREEGLKQPIDYTLTPVRKSLLEKIENCFEDNSISSLARKLNIAKGEILLVNSIKNYTSETNVARS
;
A
#
# COMPACT_ATOMS: atom_id res chain seq x y z
N MET A 1 2.13 -18.92 7.93
CA MET A 1 1.14 -18.02 8.59
C MET A 1 0.04 -17.49 7.66
N MET A 2 0.30 -17.15 6.38
CA MET A 2 -0.72 -16.56 5.49
C MET A 2 -1.95 -17.44 5.15
N LYS A 3 -1.84 -18.77 5.19
CA LYS A 3 -3.00 -19.64 4.92
C LYS A 3 -4.06 -19.57 6.03
N LYS A 4 -3.62 -19.39 7.29
CA LYS A 4 -4.50 -19.27 8.46
C LYS A 4 -5.28 -17.94 8.42
N THR A 5 -4.63 -16.84 8.03
CA THR A 5 -5.29 -15.53 7.94
C THR A 5 -6.32 -15.46 6.82
N VAL A 6 -6.10 -16.14 5.69
CA VAL A 6 -7.08 -16.22 4.60
C VAL A 6 -8.31 -17.03 5.01
N CYS A 7 -8.14 -18.15 5.72
CA CYS A 7 -9.28 -18.93 6.23
C CYS A 7 -10.11 -18.13 7.25
N ILE A 8 -9.46 -17.37 8.13
CA ILE A 8 -10.14 -16.53 9.12
C ILE A 8 -10.97 -15.42 8.43
N LEU A 9 -10.45 -14.81 7.36
CA LEU A 9 -11.16 -13.80 6.57
C LEU A 9 -12.36 -14.37 5.80
N ILE A 10 -12.23 -15.59 5.26
CA ILE A 10 -13.36 -16.26 4.57
C ILE A 10 -14.43 -16.66 5.59
N LEU A 11 -14.03 -17.15 6.75
CA LEU A 11 -14.95 -17.54 7.83
C LEU A 11 -15.69 -16.33 8.40
N SER A 12 -15.03 -15.18 8.59
CA SER A 12 -15.69 -13.96 9.06
C SER A 12 -16.67 -13.41 8.02
N PHE A 13 -16.34 -13.48 6.72
CA PHE A 13 -17.25 -13.08 5.64
C PHE A 13 -18.47 -14.01 5.51
N ALA A 14 -18.29 -15.32 5.71
CA ALA A 14 -19.39 -16.28 5.77
C ALA A 14 -20.32 -16.00 6.95
N LEU A 15 -19.78 -15.68 8.14
CA LEU A 15 -20.59 -15.34 9.31
C LEU A 15 -21.36 -14.02 9.17
N LEU A 16 -20.78 -13.02 8.48
CA LEU A 16 -21.45 -11.74 8.19
C LEU A 16 -22.61 -11.87 7.19
N SER A 17 -22.56 -12.85 6.29
CA SER A 17 -23.63 -13.08 5.30
C SER A 17 -24.84 -13.82 5.90
N VAL A 18 -24.68 -14.62 6.95
CA VAL A 18 -25.81 -15.30 7.62
C VAL A 18 -26.71 -14.30 8.37
N ASN A 19 -26.16 -13.21 8.90
CA ASN A 19 -26.92 -12.21 9.66
C ASN A 19 -27.81 -11.31 8.78
N SER A 20 -27.61 -11.29 7.46
CA SER A 20 -28.38 -10.45 6.53
C SER A 20 -29.67 -11.12 6.01
N PHE A 21 -29.92 -12.39 6.36
CA PHE A 21 -31.11 -13.13 5.94
C PHE A 21 -32.26 -13.09 6.97
N ALA A 22 -32.07 -12.47 8.13
CA ALA A 22 -33.05 -12.49 9.23
C ALA A 22 -33.98 -11.27 9.30
N GLN A 23 -34.14 -10.49 8.24
CA GLN A 23 -34.99 -9.28 8.31
C GLN A 23 -35.79 -9.02 7.03
N SER A 24 -36.83 -9.84 6.82
CA SER A 24 -38.00 -9.45 6.03
C SER A 24 -39.21 -10.31 6.44
N SER A 25 -39.79 -10.00 7.62
CA SER A 25 -41.10 -10.55 8.02
C SER A 25 -41.83 -9.74 9.12
N ASN A 26 -41.35 -8.54 9.51
CA ASN A 26 -41.96 -7.84 10.66
C ASN A 26 -43.17 -6.96 10.31
N ASN A 27 -43.57 -6.85 9.04
CA ASN A 27 -44.70 -5.99 8.68
C ASN A 27 -46.08 -6.66 8.87
N THR A 28 -46.14 -7.98 8.97
CA THR A 28 -47.36 -8.72 9.31
C THR A 28 -47.58 -8.82 10.82
N ASP A 29 -46.55 -8.56 11.64
CA ASP A 29 -46.57 -8.79 13.09
C ASP A 29 -46.92 -7.53 13.90
N ILE A 30 -46.67 -6.33 13.37
CA ILE A 30 -47.03 -5.06 14.05
C ILE A 30 -48.55 -4.94 14.19
N ARG A 31 -49.31 -5.31 13.16
CA ARG A 31 -50.79 -5.24 13.18
C ARG A 31 -51.39 -6.23 14.19
N ALA A 32 -50.77 -7.40 14.35
CA ALA A 32 -51.17 -8.41 15.33
C ALA A 32 -50.83 -7.96 16.76
N LYS A 33 -49.62 -7.42 16.99
CA LYS A 33 -49.18 -6.89 18.29
C LYS A 33 -50.00 -5.68 18.74
N VAL A 34 -50.37 -4.78 17.83
CA VAL A 34 -51.26 -3.64 18.15
C VAL A 34 -52.66 -4.12 18.51
N LYS A 35 -53.21 -5.10 17.78
CA LYS A 35 -54.51 -5.70 18.09
C LYS A 35 -54.51 -6.41 19.45
N GLU A 36 -53.43 -7.10 19.78
CA GLU A 36 -53.24 -7.76 21.08
C GLU A 36 -53.08 -6.74 22.23
N GLN A 37 -52.37 -5.63 21.99
CA GLN A 37 -52.24 -4.53 22.96
C GLN A 37 -53.56 -3.78 23.18
N MET A 38 -54.37 -3.58 22.15
CA MET A 38 -55.70 -2.96 22.29
C MET A 38 -56.66 -3.86 23.09
N LEU A 39 -56.62 -5.17 22.88
CA LEU A 39 -57.39 -6.15 23.65
C LEU A 39 -56.92 -6.23 25.11
N LYS A 40 -55.60 -6.18 25.36
CA LYS A 40 -55.04 -6.15 26.72
C LYS A 40 -55.33 -4.84 27.45
N ALA A 41 -55.35 -3.70 26.75
CA ALA A 41 -55.68 -2.39 27.31
C ALA A 41 -57.17 -2.23 27.64
N GLN A 42 -58.07 -2.91 26.93
CA GLN A 42 -59.49 -2.98 27.29
C GLN A 42 -59.74 -3.79 28.58
N GLY A 43 -58.86 -4.73 28.93
CA GLY A 43 -59.04 -5.64 30.06
C GLY A 43 -58.42 -5.20 31.39
N ASN A 44 -57.47 -4.26 31.41
CA ASN A 44 -56.76 -3.87 32.64
C ASN A 44 -56.26 -2.42 32.55
N MET A 45 -57.08 -1.45 32.97
CA MET A 45 -56.55 -0.17 33.46
C MET A 45 -56.17 -0.33 34.94
N PRO A 46 -54.91 -0.08 35.29
CA PRO A 46 -54.67 0.95 36.29
C PRO A 46 -53.48 1.86 35.93
N MET A 47 -53.67 3.16 36.16
CA MET A 47 -52.64 4.20 36.17
C MET A 47 -51.48 3.80 37.08
N ILE A 48 -50.26 3.73 36.54
CA ILE A 48 -49.04 3.70 37.35
C ILE A 48 -48.01 4.63 36.71
N GLU A 49 -47.83 5.77 37.38
CA GLU A 49 -46.78 6.75 37.17
C GLU A 49 -45.41 6.11 37.48
N LYS A 50 -44.50 6.09 36.50
CA LYS A 50 -43.10 5.69 36.72
C LYS A 50 -42.18 6.82 36.30
N LYS A 51 -41.51 7.40 37.31
CA LYS A 51 -40.37 8.31 37.17
C LYS A 51 -39.34 7.75 36.18
N SER A 52 -39.14 8.43 35.06
CA SER A 52 -38.10 8.13 34.09
C SER A 52 -36.77 8.73 34.55
N PHE A 53 -35.83 7.86 34.90
CA PHE A 53 -34.41 8.15 35.02
C PHE A 53 -33.88 8.61 33.65
N GLU A 54 -33.39 9.85 33.56
CA GLU A 54 -32.63 10.33 32.40
C GLU A 54 -31.24 9.67 32.40
N ALA A 55 -31.11 8.58 31.64
CA ALA A 55 -29.81 8.05 31.26
C ALA A 55 -29.25 8.89 30.11
N ASN A 56 -28.53 9.96 30.47
CA ASN A 56 -27.59 10.64 29.60
C ASN A 56 -26.48 9.66 29.20
N ASN A 57 -26.63 9.09 28.03
CA ASN A 57 -25.57 8.75 27.11
C ASN A 57 -26.19 8.97 25.76
N ASN A 58 -25.42 9.36 24.75
CA ASN A 58 -25.54 8.92 23.36
C ASN A 58 -24.85 9.94 22.44
N GLY A 59 -23.54 9.75 22.26
CA GLY A 59 -22.93 10.05 20.97
C GLY A 59 -23.47 9.07 19.94
N TYR A 60 -24.73 9.23 19.54
CA TYR A 60 -25.28 8.48 18.42
C TYR A 60 -24.64 9.01 17.15
N PHE A 61 -23.79 8.18 16.57
CA PHE A 61 -23.37 8.34 15.18
C PHE A 61 -24.62 8.20 14.32
N SER A 62 -25.20 9.33 13.92
CA SER A 62 -26.33 9.37 13.01
C SER A 62 -25.82 8.96 11.62
N PHE A 63 -26.04 7.69 11.27
CA PHE A 63 -25.80 7.24 9.91
C PHE A 63 -26.72 8.03 8.98
N PRO A 64 -26.18 8.67 7.93
CA PRO A 64 -27.01 9.34 6.94
C PRO A 64 -28.01 8.32 6.38
N ASN A 65 -29.27 8.75 6.22
CA ASN A 65 -30.35 7.97 5.60
C ASN A 65 -30.04 7.74 4.11
N ILE A 66 -29.07 6.86 3.84
CA ILE A 66 -28.70 6.39 2.53
C ILE A 66 -29.69 5.29 2.17
N SER A 67 -30.24 5.33 0.96
CA SER A 67 -31.14 4.27 0.49
C SER A 67 -30.47 2.90 0.65
N THR A 68 -31.25 1.91 1.09
CA THR A 68 -30.75 0.56 1.39
C THR A 68 -30.01 -0.09 0.23
N THR A 69 -30.34 0.30 -1.01
CA THR A 69 -29.65 -0.12 -2.24
C THR A 69 -28.25 0.47 -2.38
N LEU A 70 -28.09 1.78 -2.14
CA LEU A 70 -26.79 2.44 -2.21
C LEU A 70 -25.82 1.91 -1.14
N PHE A 71 -26.32 1.63 0.07
CA PHE A 71 -25.52 1.04 1.13
C PHE A 71 -25.00 -0.36 0.77
N ARG A 72 -25.83 -1.20 0.13
CA ARG A 72 -25.42 -2.53 -0.37
C ARG A 72 -24.36 -2.43 -1.46
N ILE A 73 -24.51 -1.50 -2.40
CA ILE A 73 -23.53 -1.27 -3.47
C ILE A 73 -22.19 -0.81 -2.86
N LEU A 74 -22.23 0.08 -1.88
CA LEU A 74 -21.04 0.59 -1.20
C LEU A 74 -20.29 -0.53 -0.46
N ILE A 75 -21.01 -1.43 0.24
CA ILE A 75 -20.38 -2.54 0.95
C ILE A 75 -19.71 -3.54 -0.02
N LEU A 76 -20.35 -3.79 -1.17
CA LEU A 76 -19.80 -4.65 -2.22
C LEU A 76 -18.54 -4.03 -2.84
N LEU A 77 -18.58 -2.73 -3.13
CA LEU A 77 -17.44 -1.99 -3.65
C LEU A 77 -16.25 -2.03 -2.67
N LEU A 78 -16.49 -1.76 -1.38
CA LEU A 78 -15.45 -1.83 -0.36
C LEU A 78 -14.83 -3.23 -0.27
N SER A 79 -15.66 -4.27 -0.34
CA SER A 79 -15.18 -5.66 -0.30
C SER A 79 -14.29 -5.99 -1.51
N ALA A 80 -14.66 -5.53 -2.71
CA ALA A 80 -13.90 -5.74 -3.93
C ALA A 80 -12.54 -5.02 -3.88
N ILE A 81 -12.52 -3.76 -3.42
CA ILE A 81 -11.29 -2.97 -3.26
C ILE A 81 -10.34 -3.65 -2.26
N MET A 82 -10.86 -4.16 -1.15
CA MET A 82 -10.05 -4.86 -0.15
C MET A 82 -9.39 -6.12 -0.71
N ILE A 83 -10.14 -6.92 -1.47
CA ILE A 83 -9.60 -8.14 -2.11
C ILE A 83 -8.54 -7.77 -3.16
N LEU A 84 -8.81 -6.75 -3.98
CA LEU A 84 -7.87 -6.27 -5.01
C LEU A 84 -6.56 -5.77 -4.39
N SER A 85 -6.66 -4.94 -3.34
CA SER A 85 -5.51 -4.41 -2.60
C SER A 85 -4.64 -5.54 -2.03
N LEU A 86 -5.26 -6.56 -1.44
CA LEU A 86 -4.55 -7.71 -0.89
C LEU A 86 -3.79 -8.49 -1.98
N VAL A 87 -4.43 -8.75 -3.12
CA VAL A 87 -3.79 -9.44 -4.26
C VAL A 87 -2.65 -8.61 -4.82
N PHE A 88 -2.83 -7.29 -4.94
CA PHE A 88 -1.81 -6.38 -5.44
C PHE A 88 -0.58 -6.36 -4.52
N LEU A 89 -0.77 -6.15 -3.22
CA LEU A 89 0.29 -6.21 -2.19
C LEU A 89 1.05 -7.54 -2.23
N ARG A 90 0.33 -8.66 -2.42
CA ARG A 90 0.96 -9.98 -2.54
C ARG A 90 1.80 -10.09 -3.81
N ARG A 91 1.33 -9.59 -4.95
CA ARG A 91 2.08 -9.62 -6.21
C ARG A 91 3.35 -8.78 -6.13
N VAL A 92 3.26 -7.56 -5.61
CA VAL A 92 4.42 -6.66 -5.44
C VAL A 92 5.49 -7.30 -4.54
N ARG A 93 5.10 -7.85 -3.38
CA ARG A 93 6.05 -8.53 -2.48
C ARG A 93 6.74 -9.75 -3.10
N ILE A 94 6.07 -10.47 -4.01
CA ILE A 94 6.68 -11.63 -4.70
C ILE A 94 7.72 -11.15 -5.72
N GLN A 95 7.42 -10.06 -6.45
CA GLN A 95 8.35 -9.47 -7.39
C GLN A 95 9.61 -8.94 -6.69
N GLU A 96 9.46 -8.23 -5.57
CA GLU A 96 10.59 -7.74 -4.78
C GLU A 96 11.53 -8.87 -4.32
N LYS A 97 10.95 -10.00 -3.88
CA LYS A 97 11.73 -11.17 -3.46
C LYS A 97 12.46 -11.83 -4.62
N LEU A 98 11.85 -11.89 -5.79
CA LEU A 98 12.49 -12.43 -7.00
C LEU A 98 13.65 -11.53 -7.44
N VAL A 99 13.44 -10.21 -7.48
CA VAL A 99 14.49 -9.24 -7.83
C VAL A 99 15.63 -9.28 -6.83
N SER A 100 15.35 -9.34 -5.52
CA SER A 100 16.38 -9.46 -4.49
C SER A 100 17.17 -10.78 -4.60
N LYS A 101 16.49 -11.89 -4.94
CA LYS A 101 17.14 -13.18 -5.14
C LYS A 101 18.05 -13.17 -6.37
N GLN A 102 17.56 -12.64 -7.50
CA GLN A 102 18.36 -12.47 -8.73
C GLN A 102 19.55 -11.53 -8.49
N PHE A 103 19.37 -10.44 -7.77
CA PHE A 103 20.46 -9.52 -7.42
C PHE A 103 21.52 -10.21 -6.57
N LYS A 104 21.11 -10.97 -5.54
CA LYS A 104 22.04 -11.72 -4.68
C LYS A 104 22.78 -12.80 -5.46
N GLU A 105 22.12 -13.45 -6.41
CA GLU A 105 22.71 -14.46 -7.29
C GLU A 105 23.71 -13.85 -8.27
N ASN A 106 23.40 -12.71 -8.89
CA ASN A 106 24.34 -11.96 -9.73
C ASN A 106 25.59 -11.52 -8.96
N ILE A 107 25.43 -11.01 -7.73
CA ILE A 107 26.57 -10.65 -6.87
C ILE A 107 27.39 -11.88 -6.47
N ARG A 108 26.73 -13.02 -6.23
CA ARG A 108 27.40 -14.29 -5.93
C ARG A 108 28.22 -14.77 -7.12
N LEU A 109 27.67 -14.73 -8.33
CA LEU A 109 28.38 -15.08 -9.57
C LEU A 109 29.61 -14.19 -9.79
N ILE A 110 29.48 -12.87 -9.59
CA ILE A 110 30.64 -11.94 -9.68
C ILE A 110 31.75 -12.33 -8.70
N ARG A 111 31.40 -12.81 -7.50
CA ARG A 111 32.35 -13.21 -6.46
C ARG A 111 32.98 -14.57 -6.72
N GLU A 112 32.18 -15.55 -7.15
CA GLU A 112 32.61 -16.95 -7.34
C GLU A 112 33.37 -17.14 -8.65
N GLU A 113 32.95 -16.48 -9.72
CA GLU A 113 33.62 -16.57 -11.02
C GLU A 113 34.87 -15.68 -11.10
N GLY A 114 35.13 -14.88 -10.04
CA GLY A 114 36.28 -13.96 -10.01
C GLY A 114 36.34 -13.11 -11.27
N LEU A 115 35.17 -12.75 -11.83
CA LEU A 115 35.03 -11.99 -13.06
C LEU A 115 35.67 -10.63 -12.83
N LYS A 116 36.97 -10.54 -13.10
CA LYS A 116 37.56 -9.35 -13.69
C LYS A 116 36.68 -9.11 -14.91
N GLN A 117 35.68 -8.22 -14.78
CA GLN A 117 34.92 -7.76 -15.92
C GLN A 117 35.91 -7.56 -17.06
N PRO A 118 35.71 -8.16 -18.25
CA PRO A 118 36.62 -7.92 -19.36
C PRO A 118 36.71 -6.40 -19.48
N ILE A 119 37.90 -5.86 -19.20
CA ILE A 119 38.11 -4.42 -19.29
C ILE A 119 37.88 -4.12 -20.75
N ASP A 120 36.79 -3.44 -21.04
CA ASP A 120 36.50 -3.05 -22.40
C ASP A 120 37.58 -2.05 -22.83
N TYR A 121 38.55 -2.56 -23.60
CA TYR A 121 39.72 -1.80 -24.03
C TYR A 121 39.31 -0.62 -24.93
N THR A 122 38.12 -0.67 -25.54
CA THR A 122 37.56 0.43 -26.35
C THR A 122 37.12 1.61 -25.49
N LEU A 123 36.66 1.36 -24.26
CA LEU A 123 36.20 2.39 -23.30
C LEU A 123 37.33 2.93 -22.43
N THR A 124 38.50 2.29 -22.46
CA THR A 124 39.69 2.74 -21.73
C THR A 124 40.19 4.14 -22.14
N PRO A 125 40.33 4.48 -23.44
CA PRO A 125 40.69 5.84 -23.85
C PRO A 125 39.62 6.87 -23.45
N VAL A 126 38.34 6.49 -23.51
CA VAL A 126 37.22 7.33 -23.10
C VAL A 126 37.30 7.65 -21.60
N ARG A 127 37.50 6.63 -20.75
CA ARG A 127 37.70 6.79 -19.29
C ARG A 127 38.89 7.68 -18.96
N LYS A 128 40.03 7.49 -19.65
CA LYS A 128 41.21 8.36 -19.48
C LYS A 128 40.89 9.80 -19.86
N SER A 129 40.21 10.02 -20.99
CA SER A 129 39.83 11.35 -21.44
C SER A 129 38.82 12.06 -20.53
N LEU A 130 37.94 11.30 -19.88
CA LEU A 130 37.00 11.83 -18.89
C LEU A 130 37.74 12.28 -17.62
N LEU A 131 38.62 11.42 -17.09
CA LEU A 131 39.40 11.74 -15.89
C LEU A 131 40.25 13.01 -16.06
N GLU A 132 40.84 13.19 -17.25
CA GLU A 132 41.66 14.35 -17.60
C GLU A 132 40.82 15.63 -17.82
N LYS A 133 39.69 15.54 -18.54
CA LYS A 133 38.88 16.72 -18.88
C LYS A 133 37.96 17.22 -17.77
N ILE A 134 37.57 16.34 -16.83
CA ILE A 134 36.70 16.70 -15.70
C ILE A 134 37.41 17.65 -14.71
N GLU A 135 38.74 17.75 -14.76
CA GLU A 135 39.51 18.68 -13.92
C GLU A 135 39.08 20.15 -14.07
N ASN A 136 38.45 20.52 -15.20
CA ASN A 136 38.14 21.92 -15.53
C ASN A 136 36.64 22.23 -15.74
N CYS A 137 35.71 21.30 -15.46
CA CYS A 137 34.28 21.51 -15.74
C CYS A 137 33.41 21.47 -14.48
N PHE A 138 33.13 22.65 -13.91
CA PHE A 138 32.28 22.82 -12.71
C PHE A 138 30.91 23.47 -12.99
N GLU A 139 30.60 23.81 -14.24
CA GLU A 139 29.33 24.43 -14.62
C GLU A 139 28.37 23.44 -15.29
N ASP A 140 27.09 23.44 -14.92
CA ASP A 140 26.07 22.55 -15.49
C ASP A 140 25.98 22.61 -17.03
N ASN A 141 26.30 23.78 -17.60
CA ASN A 141 26.34 24.01 -19.04
C ASN A 141 27.52 23.31 -19.72
N SER A 142 28.67 23.19 -19.04
CA SER A 142 29.85 22.50 -19.57
C SER A 142 29.74 20.98 -19.45
N ILE A 143 28.99 20.47 -18.46
CA ILE A 143 28.69 19.04 -18.32
C ILE A 143 27.86 18.54 -19.51
N SER A 144 26.85 19.31 -19.92
CA SER A 144 25.97 18.95 -21.04
C SER A 144 26.71 18.94 -22.39
N SER A 145 27.59 19.92 -22.63
CA SER A 145 28.39 19.97 -23.85
C SER A 145 29.48 18.89 -23.88
N LEU A 146 30.08 18.56 -22.74
CA LEU A 146 31.04 17.46 -22.59
C LEU A 146 30.38 16.09 -22.84
N ALA A 147 29.17 15.87 -22.31
CA ALA A 147 28.37 14.67 -22.54
C ALA A 147 28.11 14.43 -24.04
N ARG A 148 27.71 15.48 -24.76
CA ARG A 148 27.52 15.40 -26.22
C ARG A 148 28.82 15.16 -26.96
N LYS A 149 29.92 15.81 -26.57
CA LYS A 149 31.22 15.66 -27.23
C LYS A 149 31.80 14.26 -27.08
N LEU A 150 31.54 13.61 -25.94
CA LEU A 150 32.04 12.27 -25.64
C LEU A 150 31.06 11.15 -25.98
N ASN A 151 29.82 11.48 -26.39
CA ASN A 151 28.71 10.53 -26.59
C ASN A 151 28.42 9.69 -25.33
N ILE A 152 28.35 10.34 -24.17
CA ILE A 152 28.17 9.70 -22.87
C ILE A 152 26.95 10.29 -22.16
N ALA A 153 26.26 9.47 -21.35
CA ALA A 153 25.15 9.94 -20.54
C ALA A 153 25.60 10.96 -19.48
N LYS A 154 24.82 12.03 -19.28
CA LYS A 154 25.09 13.08 -18.25
C LYS A 154 25.34 12.47 -16.87
N GLY A 155 24.62 11.40 -16.54
CA GLY A 155 24.75 10.68 -15.27
C GLY A 155 26.13 10.06 -15.04
N GLU A 156 26.82 9.57 -16.07
CA GLU A 156 28.16 9.00 -15.91
C GLU A 156 29.20 10.07 -15.59
N ILE A 157 29.07 11.25 -16.20
CA ILE A 157 29.96 12.40 -15.91
C ILE A 157 29.75 12.86 -14.46
N LEU A 158 28.50 12.95 -14.01
CA LEU A 158 28.18 13.29 -12.61
C LEU A 158 28.69 12.23 -11.63
N LEU A 159 28.58 10.95 -11.99
CA LEU A 159 29.09 9.85 -11.17
C LEU A 159 30.61 9.94 -11.02
N VAL A 160 31.35 10.12 -12.12
CA VAL A 160 32.82 10.27 -12.08
C VAL A 160 33.23 11.49 -11.24
N ASN A 161 32.51 12.60 -11.33
CA ASN A 161 32.74 13.77 -10.50
C ASN A 161 32.55 13.46 -9.01
N SER A 162 31.47 12.77 -8.64
CA SER A 162 31.21 12.38 -7.25
C SER A 162 32.32 11.47 -6.69
N ILE A 163 32.77 10.48 -7.48
CA ILE A 163 33.87 9.57 -7.11
C ILE A 163 35.18 10.34 -6.89
N LYS A 164 35.47 11.32 -7.76
CA LYS A 164 36.66 12.17 -7.62
C LYS A 164 36.61 13.00 -6.33
N ASN A 165 35.48 13.64 -6.04
CA ASN A 165 35.29 14.44 -4.82
C ASN A 165 35.50 13.61 -3.55
N TYR A 166 34.90 12.40 -3.50
CA TYR A 166 35.14 11.47 -2.40
C TYR A 166 36.61 11.07 -2.29
N THR A 167 37.29 10.83 -3.40
CA THR A 167 38.71 10.45 -3.40
C THR A 167 39.60 11.60 -2.90
N SER A 168 39.36 12.84 -3.34
CA SER A 168 40.09 14.01 -2.85
C SER A 168 39.87 14.25 -1.35
N GLU A 169 38.64 14.12 -0.86
CA GLU A 169 38.33 14.25 0.57
C GLU A 169 39.06 13.18 1.41
N THR A 170 39.09 11.92 0.93
CA THR A 170 39.81 10.85 1.62
C THR A 170 41.33 11.01 1.61
N ASN A 171 41.92 11.64 0.58
CA ASN A 171 43.35 11.90 0.52
C ASN A 171 43.75 13.08 1.42
N VAL A 172 42.93 14.11 1.54
CA VAL A 172 43.13 15.21 2.50
C VAL A 172 42.98 14.73 3.95
N ALA A 173 42.08 13.79 4.22
CA ALA A 173 41.93 13.20 5.56
C ALA A 173 43.08 12.26 5.98
N ARG A 174 43.98 11.90 5.05
CA ARG A 174 45.14 11.01 5.29
C ARG A 174 46.49 11.75 5.30
N SER A 175 46.54 13.01 4.88
CA SER A 175 47.70 13.90 4.97
C SER A 175 47.71 14.67 6.27
#